data_AF-A0A6B4JPU9-F1
#
_entry.id   AF-A0A6B4JPU9-F1
#
_cell.length_a   1.000
_cell.length_b   1.000
_cell.length_c   1.000
_cell.angle_alpha   90.00
_cell.angle_beta   90.00
_cell.angle_gamma   90.00
#
_symmetry.space_group_name_H-M   'P 1'
#
loop_
_entity.id
_entity.type
_entity.pdbx_description
1 polymer ?
#
loop_
_entity_poly.entity_id
_entity_poly.type
_entity_poly.pdbx_seq_one_letter_code
_entity_poly.pdbx_strand_id
1 'polypeptide(L)'
;MINFSTDKKTLKIICLLSSLFILILILLTLFFKNTELNKINKFSKTIITINSSLKFDEKDAKLNFKNTKQVLAENLTQLNTLDNNLTNLTLKKSNSNELKNNLSNYLKVNINLYNSIISIINNKNNENFQSLYEDLIKNEEIFINETDKLSEAGVKTSIPKNLKSFFISLNRSLNESYKSIRENDIISEQKRDFFMQINDLLNKFSDLKDDIKPALEKIREDNRDLSIVIYDLNEKRSDFNAIKDSSISISIPVSGENCYEALEEIISSYDSYINSLEKSIKNEMTLQEKSKLTLNNIDELYTDTFDKYDYFLSCFDNLQKTILSYKY
;
A
#
# COMPACT_ATOMS: atom_id res chain seq x y z
N MET A 1 0.15 -97.76 10.41
CA MET A 1 -0.86 -96.89 9.75
C MET A 1 -1.87 -96.50 10.82
N ILE A 2 -1.77 -95.30 11.40
CA ILE A 2 -2.72 -94.84 12.43
C ILE A 2 -3.91 -94.24 11.69
N ASN A 3 -5.06 -94.92 11.73
CA ASN A 3 -6.28 -94.51 11.06
C ASN A 3 -7.06 -93.56 12.00
N PHE A 4 -6.98 -92.26 11.75
CA PHE A 4 -7.77 -91.27 12.49
C PHE A 4 -9.19 -91.23 11.91
N SER A 5 -10.15 -91.91 12.53
CA SER A 5 -11.57 -91.70 12.25
C SER A 5 -12.09 -90.54 13.11
N THR A 6 -11.82 -89.31 12.71
CA THR A 6 -12.46 -88.13 13.33
C THR A 6 -13.91 -88.03 12.87
N ASP A 7 -14.85 -88.04 13.82
CA ASP A 7 -16.27 -87.75 13.58
C ASP A 7 -16.42 -86.37 12.89
N LYS A 8 -17.36 -86.26 11.95
CA LYS A 8 -17.69 -85.00 11.25
C LYS A 8 -17.99 -83.87 12.23
N LYS A 9 -18.54 -84.16 13.43
CA LYS A 9 -18.76 -83.15 14.47
C LYS A 9 -17.45 -82.62 15.06
N THR A 10 -16.49 -83.49 15.39
CA THR A 10 -15.18 -83.07 15.91
C THR A 10 -14.36 -82.33 14.86
N LEU A 11 -14.43 -82.75 13.58
CA LEU A 11 -13.80 -82.01 12.48
C LEU A 11 -14.35 -80.58 12.33
N LYS A 12 -15.69 -80.40 12.42
CA LYS A 12 -16.33 -79.07 12.37
C LYS A 12 -15.87 -78.17 13.52
N ILE A 13 -15.79 -78.71 14.74
CA ILE A 13 -15.35 -77.94 15.93
C ILE A 13 -13.88 -77.51 15.76
N ILE A 14 -13.00 -78.39 15.28
CA ILE A 14 -11.59 -78.07 15.02
C ILE A 14 -11.47 -76.96 13.96
N CYS A 15 -12.21 -77.04 12.85
CA CYS A 15 -12.21 -75.99 11.83
C CYS A 15 -12.66 -74.64 12.39
N LEU A 16 -13.71 -74.61 13.22
CA LEU A 16 -14.25 -73.38 13.82
C LEU A 16 -13.27 -72.74 14.83
N LEU A 17 -12.59 -73.56 15.63
CA LEU A 17 -11.54 -73.08 16.53
C LEU A 17 -10.32 -72.54 15.77
N SER A 18 -9.91 -73.23 14.70
CA SER A 18 -8.79 -72.79 13.87
C SER A 18 -9.08 -71.48 13.12
N SER A 19 -10.31 -71.28 12.61
CA SER A 19 -10.70 -70.03 11.96
C SER A 19 -10.79 -68.86 12.96
N LEU A 20 -11.28 -69.12 14.18
CA LEU A 20 -11.30 -68.13 15.26
C LEU A 20 -9.88 -67.72 15.68
N PHE A 21 -8.95 -68.68 15.79
CA PHE A 21 -7.56 -68.42 16.10
C PHE A 21 -6.85 -67.59 15.01
N ILE A 22 -7.10 -67.90 13.74
CA ILE A 22 -6.61 -67.12 12.60
C ILE A 22 -7.18 -65.68 12.64
N LEU A 23 -8.47 -65.52 12.94
CA LEU A 23 -9.10 -64.20 13.08
C LEU A 23 -8.46 -63.38 14.21
N ILE A 24 -8.18 -64.01 15.35
CA ILE A 24 -7.49 -63.37 16.48
C ILE A 24 -6.07 -62.96 16.10
N LEU A 25 -5.33 -63.79 15.35
CA LEU A 25 -3.99 -63.44 14.84
C LEU A 25 -4.05 -62.28 13.83
N ILE A 26 -5.06 -62.22 12.97
CA ILE A 26 -5.28 -61.10 12.03
C ILE A 26 -5.59 -59.83 12.83
N LEU A 27 -6.46 -59.90 13.82
CA LEU A 27 -6.78 -58.75 14.69
C LEU A 27 -5.55 -58.27 15.48
N LEU A 28 -4.79 -59.17 16.08
CA LEU A 28 -3.54 -58.84 16.78
C LEU A 28 -2.54 -58.20 15.82
N THR A 29 -2.33 -58.76 14.63
CA THR A 29 -1.40 -58.15 13.65
C THR A 29 -1.88 -56.80 13.13
N LEU A 30 -3.19 -56.52 13.12
CA LEU A 30 -3.76 -55.19 12.82
C LEU A 30 -3.60 -54.20 13.98
N PHE A 31 -3.84 -54.62 15.23
CA PHE A 31 -3.65 -53.78 16.43
C PHE A 31 -2.17 -53.49 16.73
N PHE A 32 -1.28 -54.44 16.45
CA PHE A 32 0.17 -54.27 16.57
C PHE A 32 0.82 -53.67 15.31
N LYS A 33 0.09 -53.55 14.19
CA LYS A 33 0.59 -52.86 12.99
C LYS A 33 0.70 -51.36 13.28
N ASN A 34 1.94 -50.98 13.58
CA ASN A 34 2.54 -49.65 13.48
C ASN A 34 2.52 -48.76 14.74
N THR A 35 3.03 -49.29 15.85
CA THR A 35 3.38 -48.55 17.07
C THR A 35 4.24 -47.29 16.79
N GLU A 36 5.11 -47.32 15.80
CA GLU A 36 5.94 -46.16 15.39
C GLU A 36 5.13 -45.07 14.68
N LEU A 37 4.21 -45.44 13.78
CA LEU A 37 3.29 -44.49 13.15
C LEU A 37 2.36 -43.84 14.19
N ASN A 38 1.95 -44.59 15.22
CA ASN A 38 1.18 -44.02 16.34
C ASN A 38 1.99 -42.98 17.12
N LYS A 39 3.31 -43.19 17.30
CA LYS A 39 4.19 -42.16 17.90
C LYS A 39 4.24 -40.91 17.02
N ILE A 40 4.44 -41.06 15.71
CA ILE A 40 4.45 -39.93 14.75
C ILE A 40 3.10 -39.19 14.75
N ASN A 41 1.98 -39.92 14.74
CA ASN A 41 0.64 -39.35 14.77
C ASN A 41 0.35 -38.59 16.09
N LYS A 42 1.03 -38.91 17.19
CA LYS A 42 0.91 -38.13 18.43
C LYS A 42 1.45 -36.71 18.25
N PHE A 43 2.62 -36.57 17.60
CA PHE A 43 3.19 -35.26 17.27
C PHE A 43 2.28 -34.48 16.32
N SER A 44 1.83 -35.11 15.23
CA SER A 44 0.90 -34.47 14.28
C SER A 44 -0.38 -33.97 14.96
N LYS A 45 -0.98 -34.77 15.84
CA LYS A 45 -2.15 -34.35 16.64
C LYS A 45 -1.84 -33.14 17.53
N THR A 46 -0.68 -33.12 18.19
CA THR A 46 -0.27 -31.96 18.99
C THR A 46 -0.15 -30.70 18.13
N ILE A 47 0.42 -30.79 16.93
CA ILE A 47 0.49 -29.66 15.99
C ILE A 47 -0.91 -29.15 15.64
N ILE A 48 -1.84 -30.06 15.30
CA ILE A 48 -3.24 -29.71 15.01
C ILE A 48 -3.88 -29.01 16.20
N THR A 49 -3.65 -29.47 17.43
CA THR A 49 -4.18 -28.85 18.65
C THR A 49 -3.63 -27.44 18.85
N ILE A 50 -2.31 -27.25 18.69
CA ILE A 50 -1.68 -25.93 18.78
C ILE A 50 -2.31 -24.99 17.73
N ASN A 51 -2.40 -25.44 16.48
CA ASN A 51 -2.98 -24.66 15.39
C ASN A 51 -4.47 -24.35 15.58
N SER A 52 -5.21 -25.24 16.25
CA SER A 52 -6.64 -25.03 16.56
C SER A 52 -6.89 -23.98 17.65
N SER A 53 -5.86 -23.64 18.43
CA SER A 53 -5.95 -22.63 19.48
C SER A 53 -5.91 -21.20 18.93
N LEU A 54 -5.41 -21.01 17.70
CA LEU A 54 -5.61 -19.78 16.94
C LEU A 54 -7.10 -19.68 16.61
N LYS A 55 -7.80 -18.87 17.41
CA LYS A 55 -9.21 -18.59 17.26
C LYS A 55 -9.40 -17.12 17.01
N PHE A 56 -10.30 -16.83 16.08
CA PHE A 56 -10.91 -15.53 15.96
C PHE A 56 -12.22 -15.56 16.77
N ASP A 57 -12.43 -14.57 17.63
CA ASP A 57 -13.75 -14.38 18.24
C ASP A 57 -14.63 -13.67 17.22
N GLU A 58 -15.60 -14.39 16.65
CA GLU A 58 -16.51 -13.86 15.62
C GLU A 58 -17.33 -12.66 16.10
N LYS A 59 -17.38 -12.41 17.42
CA LYS A 59 -18.04 -11.24 18.01
C LYS A 59 -17.20 -9.95 17.93
N ASP A 60 -15.89 -10.07 17.79
CA ASP A 60 -15.01 -8.92 17.58
C ASP A 60 -14.88 -8.70 16.07
N ALA A 61 -15.48 -7.63 15.55
CA ALA A 61 -15.40 -7.28 14.13
C ALA A 61 -13.97 -7.01 13.64
N LYS A 62 -12.99 -6.94 14.55
CA LYS A 62 -11.57 -6.67 14.27
C LYS A 62 -10.68 -7.62 15.07
N LEU A 63 -9.60 -8.08 14.44
CA LEU A 63 -8.62 -8.96 15.08
C LEU A 63 -7.90 -8.21 16.21
N ASN A 64 -8.05 -8.67 17.45
CA ASN A 64 -7.37 -8.08 18.60
C ASN A 64 -5.88 -8.47 18.59
N PHE A 65 -5.05 -7.65 17.95
CA PHE A 65 -3.61 -7.90 17.81
C PHE A 65 -2.87 -8.09 19.14
N LYS A 66 -3.36 -7.53 20.27
CA LYS A 66 -2.71 -7.70 21.58
C LYS A 66 -2.86 -9.15 22.08
N ASN A 67 -4.08 -9.68 22.07
CA ASN A 67 -4.34 -11.07 22.49
C ASN A 67 -3.77 -12.07 21.48
N THR A 68 -3.86 -11.76 20.18
CA THR A 68 -3.28 -12.59 19.13
C THR A 68 -1.76 -12.74 19.27
N LYS A 69 -1.04 -11.65 19.60
CA LYS A 69 0.42 -11.71 19.82
C LYS A 69 0.81 -12.69 20.92
N GLN A 70 0.09 -12.69 22.03
CA GLN A 70 0.35 -13.60 23.14
C GLN A 70 0.16 -15.06 22.72
N VAL A 71 -0.99 -15.38 22.11
CA VAL A 71 -1.29 -16.75 21.66
C VAL A 71 -0.28 -17.23 20.61
N LEU A 72 0.12 -16.38 19.67
CA LEU A 72 1.15 -16.70 18.68
C LEU A 72 2.51 -17.02 19.33
N ALA A 73 2.94 -16.23 20.31
CA ALA A 73 4.21 -16.44 21.02
C ALA A 73 4.19 -17.73 21.86
N GLU A 74 3.09 -18.00 22.56
CA GLU A 74 2.89 -19.23 23.33
C GLU A 74 2.91 -20.46 22.42
N ASN A 75 2.16 -20.42 21.32
CA ASN A 75 2.11 -21.50 20.34
C ASN A 75 3.46 -21.74 19.67
N LEU A 76 4.18 -20.67 19.28
CA LEU A 76 5.51 -20.76 18.70
C LEU A 76 6.48 -21.46 19.66
N THR A 77 6.41 -21.14 20.96
CA THR A 77 7.21 -21.81 22.00
C THR A 77 6.87 -23.29 22.10
N GLN A 78 5.58 -23.65 22.04
CA GLN A 78 5.14 -25.05 22.03
C GLN A 78 5.61 -25.80 20.79
N LEU A 79 5.55 -25.19 19.60
CA LEU A 79 6.04 -25.78 18.34
C LEU A 79 7.55 -26.02 18.38
N ASN A 80 8.33 -25.05 18.85
CA ASN A 80 9.79 -25.21 19.00
C ASN A 80 10.15 -26.32 20.01
N THR A 81 9.40 -26.42 21.12
CA THR A 81 9.56 -27.52 22.09
C THR A 81 9.24 -28.87 21.45
N LEU A 82 8.19 -28.91 20.63
CA LEU A 82 7.78 -30.11 19.90
C LEU A 82 8.82 -30.54 18.87
N ASP A 83 9.51 -29.61 18.21
CA ASP A 83 10.57 -29.88 17.23
C ASP A 83 11.80 -30.53 17.88
N ASN A 84 12.21 -30.02 19.04
CA ASN A 84 13.26 -30.64 19.86
C ASN A 84 12.88 -32.07 20.27
N ASN A 85 11.63 -32.26 20.73
CA ASN A 85 11.13 -33.59 21.12
C ASN A 85 11.05 -34.56 19.92
N LEU A 86 10.66 -34.07 18.75
CA LEU A 86 10.58 -34.86 17.53
C LEU A 86 11.99 -35.29 17.08
N THR A 87 12.96 -34.38 17.13
CA THR A 87 14.36 -34.65 16.78
C THR A 87 14.92 -35.80 17.61
N ASN A 88 14.61 -35.84 18.91
CA ASN A 88 15.05 -36.89 19.84
C ASN A 88 14.28 -38.21 19.71
N LEU A 89 13.22 -38.28 18.90
CA LEU A 89 12.45 -39.51 18.70
C LEU A 89 13.26 -40.57 17.93
N THR A 90 13.59 -41.68 18.57
CA THR A 90 14.25 -42.82 17.92
C THR A 90 13.21 -43.79 17.35
N LEU A 91 13.35 -44.13 16.06
CA LEU A 91 12.51 -45.08 15.34
C LEU A 91 13.38 -46.17 14.70
N LYS A 92 12.91 -47.41 14.73
CA LYS A 92 13.67 -48.58 14.26
C LYS A 92 13.50 -48.79 12.75
N LYS A 93 12.35 -48.44 12.17
CA LYS A 93 12.06 -48.70 10.75
C LYS A 93 12.49 -47.53 9.87
N SER A 94 13.10 -47.82 8.73
CA SER A 94 13.51 -46.81 7.73
C SER A 94 12.34 -45.92 7.29
N ASN A 95 11.23 -46.51 6.85
CA ASN A 95 10.04 -45.76 6.41
C ASN A 95 9.47 -44.87 7.54
N SER A 96 9.62 -45.28 8.80
CA SER A 96 9.18 -44.46 9.94
C SER A 96 10.13 -43.28 10.19
N ASN A 97 11.44 -43.43 9.94
CA ASN A 97 12.38 -42.31 9.95
C ASN A 97 12.13 -41.33 8.79
N GLU A 98 11.75 -41.81 7.61
CA GLU A 98 11.35 -40.95 6.49
C GLU A 98 10.11 -40.12 6.84
N LEU A 99 9.07 -40.75 7.38
CA LEU A 99 7.87 -40.05 7.87
C LEU A 99 8.18 -39.04 8.99
N LYS A 100 9.13 -39.37 9.89
CA LYS A 100 9.63 -38.44 10.91
C LYS A 100 10.27 -37.21 10.26
N ASN A 101 11.10 -37.39 9.23
CA ASN A 101 11.74 -36.29 8.51
C ASN A 101 10.71 -35.40 7.79
N ASN A 102 9.72 -36.01 7.14
CA ASN A 102 8.61 -35.27 6.52
C ASN A 102 7.82 -34.47 7.55
N LEU A 103 7.54 -35.06 8.71
CA LEU A 103 6.88 -34.35 9.82
C LEU A 103 7.75 -33.21 10.39
N SER A 104 9.08 -33.38 10.44
CA SER A 104 10.00 -32.31 10.88
C SER A 104 10.00 -31.15 9.89
N ASN A 105 10.02 -31.42 8.58
CA ASN A 105 9.90 -30.38 7.56
C ASN A 105 8.57 -29.65 7.67
N TYR A 106 7.47 -30.38 7.83
CA TYR A 106 6.13 -29.81 8.07
C TYR A 106 6.10 -28.90 9.31
N LEU A 107 6.73 -29.32 10.41
CA LEU A 107 6.80 -28.53 11.65
C LEU A 107 7.62 -27.24 11.46
N LYS A 108 8.74 -27.29 10.73
CA LYS A 108 9.53 -26.10 10.38
C LYS A 108 8.74 -25.11 9.54
N VAL A 109 7.99 -25.61 8.55
CA VAL A 109 7.10 -24.77 7.73
C VAL A 109 6.01 -24.12 8.60
N ASN A 110 5.43 -24.86 9.54
CA ASN A 110 4.46 -24.29 10.48
C ASN A 110 5.09 -23.19 11.36
N ILE A 111 6.31 -23.42 11.88
CA ILE A 111 7.05 -22.42 12.64
C ILE A 111 7.31 -21.15 11.80
N ASN A 112 7.70 -21.31 10.53
CA ASN A 112 7.92 -20.18 9.62
C ASN A 112 6.64 -19.39 9.38
N LEU A 113 5.49 -20.06 9.24
CA LEU A 113 4.19 -19.41 9.11
C LEU A 113 3.83 -18.60 10.37
N TYR A 114 4.07 -19.14 11.57
CA TYR A 114 3.89 -18.35 12.80
C TYR A 114 4.81 -17.13 12.86
N ASN A 115 6.07 -17.29 12.45
CA ASN A 115 7.03 -16.19 12.40
C ASN A 115 6.58 -15.10 11.40
N SER A 116 6.10 -15.46 10.20
CA SER A 116 5.62 -14.48 9.23
C SER A 116 4.38 -13.72 9.73
N ILE A 117 3.44 -14.42 10.39
CA ILE A 117 2.30 -13.78 11.05
C ILE A 117 2.77 -12.79 12.13
N ILE A 118 3.73 -13.18 12.98
CA ILE A 118 4.26 -12.31 14.03
C ILE A 118 4.95 -11.08 13.43
N SER A 119 5.76 -11.27 12.39
CA SER A 119 6.49 -10.19 11.72
C SER A 119 5.55 -9.15 11.14
N ILE A 120 4.52 -9.57 10.39
CA ILE A 120 3.57 -8.62 9.79
C ILE A 120 2.71 -7.92 10.84
N ILE A 121 2.27 -8.61 11.90
CA ILE A 121 1.50 -8.01 13.00
C ILE A 121 2.36 -7.04 13.84
N ASN A 122 3.69 -7.20 13.84
CA ASN A 122 4.62 -6.30 14.52
C ASN A 122 5.11 -5.14 13.64
N ASN A 123 4.76 -5.11 12.36
CA ASN A 123 5.13 -4.03 11.46
C ASN A 123 4.32 -2.75 11.79
N LYS A 124 4.87 -1.89 12.65
CA LYS A 124 4.21 -0.67 13.12
C LYS A 124 4.24 0.48 12.10
N ASN A 125 5.23 0.50 11.22
CA ASN A 125 5.55 1.65 10.37
C ASN A 125 5.31 1.40 8.87
N ASN A 126 4.81 0.21 8.51
CA ASN A 126 4.38 -0.16 7.16
C ASN A 126 5.46 -0.13 6.05
N GLU A 127 6.68 0.33 6.32
CA GLU A 127 7.79 0.40 5.35
C GLU A 127 8.05 -0.93 4.62
N ASN A 128 7.86 -2.07 5.30
CA ASN A 128 8.09 -3.40 4.75
C ASN A 128 6.80 -4.22 4.59
N PHE A 129 5.62 -3.60 4.60
CA PHE A 129 4.35 -4.33 4.63
C PHE A 129 4.19 -5.27 3.44
N GLN A 130 4.46 -4.79 2.22
CA GLN A 130 4.29 -5.57 0.99
C GLN A 130 5.13 -6.85 1.02
N SER A 131 6.43 -6.73 1.32
CA SER A 131 7.33 -7.89 1.42
C SER A 131 6.91 -8.85 2.53
N LEU A 132 6.53 -8.34 3.70
CA LEU A 132 6.06 -9.18 4.81
C LEU A 132 4.74 -9.89 4.49
N TYR A 133 3.87 -9.25 3.70
CA TYR A 133 2.60 -9.84 3.27
C TYR A 133 2.81 -10.93 2.22
N GLU A 134 3.68 -10.70 1.24
CA GLU A 134 4.08 -11.72 0.26
C GLU A 134 4.71 -12.93 0.95
N ASP A 135 5.58 -12.71 1.94
CA ASP A 135 6.16 -13.77 2.76
C ASP A 135 5.10 -14.53 3.56
N LEU A 136 4.08 -13.84 4.11
CA LEU A 136 2.97 -14.49 4.80
C LEU A 136 2.20 -15.43 3.85
N ILE A 137 1.76 -14.91 2.69
CA ILE A 137 0.98 -15.68 1.72
C ILE A 137 1.77 -16.89 1.21
N LYS A 138 3.05 -16.70 0.87
CA LYS A 138 3.93 -17.78 0.44
C LYS A 138 4.07 -18.86 1.51
N ASN A 139 4.26 -18.49 2.77
CA ASN A 139 4.36 -19.46 3.86
C ASN A 139 3.03 -20.17 4.13
N GLU A 140 1.88 -19.50 3.95
CA GLU A 140 0.55 -20.12 4.06
C GLU A 140 0.37 -21.20 2.97
N GLU A 141 0.70 -20.89 1.71
CA GLU A 141 0.62 -21.83 0.60
C GLU A 141 1.53 -23.05 0.81
N ILE A 142 2.79 -22.83 1.22
CA ILE A 142 3.73 -23.92 1.51
C ILE A 142 3.19 -24.78 2.65
N PHE A 143 2.63 -24.19 3.71
CA PHE A 143 2.04 -24.93 4.82
C PHE A 143 0.85 -25.79 4.39
N ILE A 144 -0.02 -25.27 3.53
CA ILE A 144 -1.15 -26.03 2.97
C ILE A 144 -0.62 -27.23 2.17
N ASN A 145 0.29 -26.99 1.23
CA ASN A 145 0.86 -28.03 0.39
C ASN A 145 1.59 -29.13 1.18
N GLU A 146 2.37 -28.75 2.19
CA GLU A 146 3.06 -29.72 3.06
C GLU A 146 2.08 -30.46 3.99
N THR A 147 0.96 -29.85 4.37
CA THR A 147 -0.12 -30.56 5.08
C THR A 147 -0.69 -31.69 4.21
N ASP A 148 -0.97 -31.40 2.95
CA ASP A 148 -1.55 -32.37 2.01
C ASP A 148 -0.56 -33.52 1.72
N LYS A 149 0.70 -33.20 1.40
CA LYS A 149 1.76 -34.21 1.20
C LYS A 149 1.94 -35.13 2.41
N LEU A 150 1.93 -34.56 3.62
CA LEU A 150 2.10 -35.34 4.84
C LEU A 150 0.89 -36.23 5.13
N SER A 151 -0.32 -35.77 4.78
CA SER A 151 -1.54 -36.57 4.83
C SER A 151 -1.51 -37.74 3.84
N GLU A 152 -1.10 -37.47 2.59
CA GLU A 152 -0.93 -38.49 1.54
C GLU A 152 0.10 -39.56 1.92
N ALA A 153 1.14 -39.18 2.67
CA ALA A 153 2.12 -40.09 3.24
C ALA A 153 1.59 -40.95 4.41
N GLY A 154 0.32 -40.77 4.82
CA GLY A 154 -0.38 -41.60 5.81
C GLY A 154 -0.29 -41.10 7.25
N VAL A 155 0.23 -39.89 7.49
CA VAL A 155 0.22 -39.24 8.80
C VAL A 155 -1.13 -38.53 9.01
N LYS A 156 -1.69 -38.63 10.22
CA LYS A 156 -2.99 -38.04 10.57
C LYS A 156 -2.88 -36.53 10.78
N THR A 157 -2.69 -35.79 9.69
CA THR A 157 -2.65 -34.31 9.66
C THR A 157 -3.86 -33.72 8.95
N SER A 158 -4.23 -32.50 9.32
CA SER A 158 -5.25 -31.70 8.64
C SER A 158 -5.18 -30.24 9.08
N ILE A 159 -5.69 -29.33 8.26
CA ILE A 159 -5.78 -27.91 8.61
C ILE A 159 -7.04 -27.68 9.47
N PRO A 160 -6.91 -27.23 10.72
CA PRO A 160 -8.06 -26.96 11.58
C PRO A 160 -8.97 -25.87 11.02
N LYS A 161 -10.29 -26.00 11.21
CA LYS A 161 -11.28 -24.97 10.83
C LYS A 161 -10.96 -23.60 11.46
N ASN A 162 -10.55 -23.60 12.72
CA ASN A 162 -10.22 -22.36 13.44
C ASN A 162 -9.03 -21.64 12.80
N LEU A 163 -8.00 -22.38 12.39
CA LEU A 163 -6.84 -21.83 11.71
C LEU A 163 -7.24 -21.19 10.36
N LYS A 164 -8.09 -21.87 9.58
CA LYS A 164 -8.62 -21.30 8.32
C LYS A 164 -9.38 -19.99 8.55
N SER A 165 -10.25 -19.97 9.56
CA SER A 165 -10.99 -18.75 9.93
C SER A 165 -10.06 -17.62 10.36
N PHE A 166 -9.02 -17.95 11.13
CA PHE A 166 -7.99 -17.00 11.55
C PHE A 166 -7.29 -16.36 10.34
N PHE A 167 -6.85 -17.14 9.34
CA PHE A 167 -6.20 -16.58 8.14
C PHE A 167 -7.10 -15.64 7.36
N ILE A 168 -8.37 -15.99 7.18
CA ILE A 168 -9.35 -15.12 6.50
C ILE A 168 -9.48 -13.78 7.23
N SER A 169 -9.61 -13.81 8.56
CA SER A 169 -9.74 -12.60 9.37
C SER A 169 -8.45 -11.79 9.46
N LEU A 170 -7.29 -12.45 9.49
CA LEU A 170 -5.98 -11.81 9.42
C LEU A 170 -5.85 -11.05 8.10
N ASN A 171 -6.07 -11.71 6.97
CA ASN A 171 -5.99 -11.09 5.64
C ASN A 171 -6.97 -9.92 5.49
N ARG A 172 -8.19 -10.03 6.03
CA ARG A 172 -9.14 -8.89 6.05
C ARG A 172 -8.61 -7.70 6.85
N SER A 173 -8.11 -7.94 8.06
CA SER A 173 -7.60 -6.88 8.95
C SER A 173 -6.35 -6.19 8.37
N LEU A 174 -5.47 -6.98 7.75
CA LEU A 174 -4.28 -6.47 7.07
C LEU A 174 -4.66 -5.63 5.83
N ASN A 175 -5.63 -6.09 5.03
CA ASN A 175 -6.13 -5.33 3.87
C ASN A 175 -6.79 -4.00 4.24
N GLU A 176 -7.59 -3.97 5.31
CA GLU A 176 -8.18 -2.73 5.83
C GLU A 176 -7.10 -1.74 6.28
N SER A 177 -6.09 -2.24 7.00
CA SER A 177 -4.96 -1.42 7.44
C SER A 177 -4.17 -0.86 6.25
N TYR A 178 -3.99 -1.65 5.18
CA TYR A 178 -3.30 -1.24 3.96
C TYR A 178 -4.12 -0.31 3.05
N LYS A 179 -5.45 -0.40 3.07
CA LYS A 179 -6.32 0.51 2.32
C LYS A 179 -6.08 1.96 2.73
N SER A 180 -6.10 2.24 4.04
CA SER A 180 -5.88 3.59 4.55
C SER A 180 -4.50 4.15 4.18
N ILE A 181 -3.48 3.31 4.10
CA ILE A 181 -2.12 3.71 3.71
C ILE A 181 -2.06 4.07 2.24
N ARG A 182 -2.57 3.21 1.35
CA ARG A 182 -2.66 3.51 -0.09
C ARG A 182 -3.42 4.79 -0.37
N GLU A 183 -4.52 5.02 0.35
CA GLU A 183 -5.29 6.26 0.23
C GLU A 183 -4.46 7.48 0.65
N ASN A 184 -3.69 7.37 1.74
CA ASN A 184 -2.79 8.45 2.17
C ASN A 184 -1.63 8.68 1.17
N ASP A 185 -1.06 7.63 0.58
CA ASP A 185 0.00 7.75 -0.41
C ASP A 185 -0.50 8.45 -1.68
N ILE A 186 -1.70 8.08 -2.17
CA ILE A 186 -2.35 8.75 -3.30
C ILE A 186 -2.60 10.22 -2.98
N ILE A 187 -3.13 10.53 -1.79
CA ILE A 187 -3.35 11.92 -1.37
C ILE A 187 -2.03 12.69 -1.34
N SER A 188 -0.97 12.10 -0.78
CA SER A 188 0.36 12.72 -0.69
C SER A 188 0.95 13.01 -2.08
N GLU A 189 0.83 12.06 -3.01
CA GLU A 189 1.24 12.22 -4.40
C GLU A 189 0.47 13.33 -5.09
N GLN A 190 -0.87 13.35 -4.98
CA GLN A 190 -1.71 14.41 -5.51
C GLN A 190 -1.33 15.79 -4.95
N LYS A 191 -1.04 15.88 -3.64
CA LYS A 191 -0.60 17.13 -3.00
C LYS A 191 0.76 17.60 -3.54
N ARG A 192 1.71 16.67 -3.70
CA ARG A 192 3.05 16.96 -4.26
C ARG A 192 2.95 17.45 -5.70
N ASP A 193 2.17 16.77 -6.53
CA ASP A 193 2.02 17.10 -7.95
C ASP A 193 1.33 18.46 -8.13
N PHE A 194 0.31 18.75 -7.32
CA PHE A 194 -0.32 20.07 -7.26
C PHE A 194 0.66 21.17 -6.83
N PHE A 195 1.44 20.92 -5.77
CA PHE A 195 2.46 21.86 -5.30
C PHE A 195 3.49 22.19 -6.38
N MET A 196 3.99 21.18 -7.10
CA MET A 196 4.93 21.38 -8.20
C MET A 196 4.31 22.23 -9.32
N GLN A 197 3.09 21.89 -9.75
CA GLN A 197 2.40 22.62 -10.82
C GLN A 197 2.15 24.10 -10.46
N ILE A 198 1.64 24.38 -9.26
CA ILE A 198 1.38 25.76 -8.84
C ILE A 198 2.69 26.55 -8.68
N ASN A 199 3.74 25.93 -8.12
CA ASN A 199 5.02 26.59 -7.96
C ASN A 199 5.67 26.90 -9.32
N ASP A 200 5.53 26.02 -10.30
CA ASP A 200 5.97 26.28 -11.68
C ASP A 200 5.22 27.45 -12.32
N LEU A 201 3.90 27.57 -12.08
CA LEU A 201 3.12 28.72 -12.56
C LEU A 201 3.53 30.02 -11.87
N LEU A 202 3.77 30.00 -10.56
CA LEU A 202 4.30 31.15 -9.82
C LEU A 202 5.63 31.63 -10.41
N ASN A 203 6.53 30.69 -10.74
CA ASN A 203 7.82 31.04 -11.37
C ASN A 203 7.60 31.73 -12.73
N LYS A 204 6.71 31.20 -13.58
CA LYS A 204 6.39 31.83 -14.86
C LYS A 204 5.76 33.22 -14.70
N PHE A 205 4.95 33.44 -13.66
CA PHE A 205 4.44 34.78 -13.34
C PHE A 205 5.54 35.73 -12.87
N SER A 206 6.63 35.22 -12.29
CA SER A 206 7.74 36.07 -11.86
C SER A 206 8.40 36.78 -13.04
N ASP A 207 8.44 36.13 -14.21
CA ASP A 207 8.98 36.71 -15.45
C ASP A 207 8.08 37.82 -16.02
N LEU A 208 6.82 37.90 -15.58
CA LEU A 208 5.87 38.92 -16.01
C LEU A 208 5.88 40.17 -15.12
N LYS A 209 6.69 40.20 -14.06
CA LYS A 209 6.72 41.29 -13.08
C LYS A 209 7.51 42.52 -13.49
N ASP A 210 8.13 42.55 -14.66
CA ASP A 210 8.99 43.68 -15.03
C ASP A 210 8.21 45.00 -15.04
N ASP A 211 8.70 45.97 -14.27
CA ASP A 211 8.18 47.34 -14.28
C ASP A 211 8.58 48.03 -15.59
N ILE A 212 7.57 48.34 -16.39
CA ILE A 212 7.73 48.98 -17.69
C ILE A 212 7.81 50.51 -17.60
N LYS A 213 7.54 51.12 -16.44
CA LYS A 213 7.53 52.57 -16.26
C LYS A 213 8.86 53.23 -16.63
N PRO A 214 10.04 52.72 -16.21
CA PRO A 214 11.32 53.30 -16.62
C PRO A 214 11.56 53.22 -18.13
N ALA A 215 11.05 52.18 -18.79
CA ALA A 215 11.16 52.02 -20.23
C ALA A 215 10.31 53.06 -20.99
N LEU A 216 9.09 53.33 -20.50
CA LEU A 216 8.22 54.38 -21.05
C LEU A 216 8.86 55.76 -20.89
N GLU A 217 9.36 56.10 -19.70
CA GLU A 217 10.06 57.36 -19.43
C GLU A 217 11.24 57.56 -20.40
N LYS A 218 12.08 56.54 -20.55
CA LYS A 218 13.22 56.59 -21.47
C LYS A 218 12.82 56.72 -22.94
N ILE A 219 11.74 56.06 -23.38
CA ILE A 219 11.26 56.20 -24.76
C ILE A 219 10.81 57.63 -25.04
N ARG A 220 10.14 58.27 -24.07
CA ARG A 220 9.73 59.68 -24.16
C ARG A 220 10.94 60.61 -24.19
N GLU A 221 11.93 60.41 -23.31
CA GLU A 221 13.18 61.21 -23.28
C GLU A 221 13.94 61.14 -24.61
N ASP A 222 14.06 59.93 -25.17
CA ASP A 222 14.79 59.69 -26.42
C ASP A 222 13.96 60.02 -27.68
N ASN A 223 12.69 60.44 -27.54
CA ASN A 223 11.72 60.59 -28.63
C ASN A 223 11.64 59.35 -29.55
N ARG A 224 11.66 58.15 -28.95
CA ARG A 224 11.57 56.87 -29.67
C ARG A 224 10.11 56.48 -29.91
N ASP A 225 9.91 55.58 -30.87
CA ASP A 225 8.59 55.04 -31.18
C ASP A 225 8.12 54.04 -30.10
N LEU A 226 6.89 54.23 -29.62
CA LEU A 226 6.22 53.36 -28.66
C LEU A 226 5.82 51.99 -29.26
N SER A 227 5.90 51.81 -30.58
CA SER A 227 5.62 50.53 -31.25
C SER A 227 6.47 49.36 -30.72
N ILE A 228 7.68 49.65 -30.22
CA ILE A 228 8.56 48.65 -29.58
C ILE A 228 7.91 48.11 -28.30
N VAL A 229 7.29 48.97 -27.49
CA VAL A 229 6.61 48.55 -26.24
C VAL A 229 5.40 47.67 -26.55
N ILE A 230 4.69 47.96 -27.64
CA ILE A 230 3.56 47.12 -28.08
C ILE A 230 4.03 45.74 -28.53
N TYR A 231 5.21 45.65 -29.16
CA TYR A 231 5.81 44.35 -29.50
C TYR A 231 6.11 43.53 -28.23
N ASP A 232 6.82 44.11 -27.27
CA ASP A 232 7.15 43.45 -25.99
C ASP A 232 5.89 43.05 -25.21
N LEU A 233 4.85 43.89 -25.26
CA LEU A 233 3.56 43.62 -24.64
C LEU A 233 2.85 42.38 -25.24
N ASN A 234 2.98 42.19 -26.55
CA ASN A 234 2.40 41.02 -27.23
C ASN A 234 3.13 39.73 -26.86
N GLU A 235 4.45 39.78 -26.66
CA GLU A 235 5.23 38.64 -26.16
C GLU A 235 4.78 38.27 -24.74
N LYS A 236 4.72 39.25 -23.83
CA LYS A 236 4.20 39.05 -22.47
C LYS A 236 2.76 38.53 -22.43
N ARG A 237 1.91 38.93 -23.39
CA ARG A 237 0.54 38.42 -23.52
C ARG A 237 0.53 36.96 -23.98
N SER A 238 1.44 36.56 -24.87
CA SER A 238 1.62 35.18 -25.28
C SER A 238 2.02 34.30 -24.10
N ASP A 239 3.01 34.73 -23.32
CA ASP A 239 3.47 34.01 -22.13
C ASP A 239 2.35 33.89 -21.08
N PHE A 240 1.62 34.98 -20.84
CA PHE A 240 0.47 34.97 -19.96
C PHE A 240 -0.62 33.99 -20.41
N ASN A 241 -0.95 33.94 -21.69
CA ASN A 241 -1.93 32.98 -22.21
C ASN A 241 -1.46 31.54 -21.99
N ALA A 242 -0.16 31.26 -22.18
CA ALA A 242 0.39 29.93 -21.88
C ALA A 242 0.29 29.55 -20.40
N ILE A 243 0.46 30.52 -19.48
CA ILE A 243 0.24 30.33 -18.04
C ILE A 243 -1.24 30.03 -17.75
N LYS A 244 -2.15 30.83 -18.31
CA LYS A 244 -3.60 30.66 -18.15
C LYS A 244 -4.10 29.32 -18.70
N ASP A 245 -3.61 28.89 -19.85
CA ASP A 245 -3.97 27.59 -20.41
C ASP A 245 -3.44 26.44 -19.53
N SER A 246 -2.23 26.61 -18.98
CA SER A 246 -1.65 25.64 -18.05
C SER A 246 -2.40 25.57 -16.72
N SER A 247 -3.07 26.63 -16.28
CA SER A 247 -3.80 26.61 -15.00
C SER A 247 -5.09 25.81 -15.06
N ILE A 248 -5.72 25.70 -16.24
CA ILE A 248 -6.99 24.99 -16.44
C ILE A 248 -6.84 23.47 -16.23
N SER A 249 -5.64 22.92 -16.44
CA SER A 249 -5.38 21.48 -16.32
C SER A 249 -4.97 21.03 -14.91
N ILE A 250 -4.86 21.95 -13.96
CA ILE A 250 -4.46 21.62 -12.59
C ILE A 250 -5.58 20.83 -11.90
N SER A 251 -5.23 19.65 -11.38
CA SER A 251 -6.11 18.90 -10.48
C SER A 251 -5.96 19.43 -9.05
N ILE A 252 -7.06 19.88 -8.45
CA ILE A 252 -7.07 20.47 -7.10
C ILE A 252 -7.27 19.36 -6.07
N PRO A 253 -6.26 19.04 -5.24
CA PRO A 253 -6.40 18.06 -4.16
C PRO A 253 -7.08 18.70 -2.94
N VAL A 254 -7.46 17.86 -1.97
CA VAL A 254 -8.01 18.32 -0.69
C VAL A 254 -7.06 19.32 -0.02
N SER A 255 -7.61 20.43 0.46
CA SER A 255 -6.88 21.54 1.09
C SER A 255 -6.07 22.42 0.13
N GLY A 256 -6.19 22.21 -1.19
CA GLY A 256 -5.55 23.02 -2.23
C GLY A 256 -6.34 24.25 -2.66
N GLU A 257 -7.58 24.41 -2.17
CA GLU A 257 -8.54 25.41 -2.65
C GLU A 257 -7.99 26.83 -2.52
N ASN A 258 -7.44 27.19 -1.35
CA ASN A 258 -6.88 28.52 -1.12
C ASN A 258 -5.71 28.88 -2.06
N CYS A 259 -4.90 27.89 -2.47
CA CYS A 259 -3.82 28.12 -3.44
C CYS A 259 -4.38 28.36 -4.83
N TYR A 260 -5.41 27.59 -5.20
CA TYR A 260 -6.05 27.73 -6.50
C TYR A 260 -6.83 29.04 -6.61
N GLU A 261 -7.55 29.47 -5.57
CA GLU A 261 -8.22 30.77 -5.52
C GLU A 261 -7.22 31.93 -5.68
N ALA A 262 -6.07 31.86 -5.01
CA ALA A 262 -5.00 32.85 -5.19
C ALA A 262 -4.39 32.83 -6.61
N LEU A 263 -4.34 31.65 -7.25
CA LEU A 263 -3.92 31.51 -8.65
C LEU A 263 -4.95 32.15 -9.61
N GLU A 264 -6.24 31.99 -9.36
CA GLU A 264 -7.29 32.64 -10.15
C GLU A 264 -7.23 34.18 -10.00
N GLU A 265 -6.97 34.67 -8.80
CA GLU A 265 -6.84 36.11 -8.51
C GLU A 265 -5.64 36.72 -9.24
N ILE A 266 -4.45 36.07 -9.22
CA ILE A 266 -3.30 36.58 -9.97
C ILE A 266 -3.55 36.56 -11.49
N ILE A 267 -4.20 35.52 -12.03
CA ILE A 267 -4.56 35.45 -13.46
C ILE A 267 -5.48 36.63 -13.83
N SER A 268 -6.51 36.88 -13.02
CA SER A 268 -7.46 37.96 -13.26
C SER A 268 -6.81 39.34 -13.14
N SER A 269 -5.95 39.55 -12.13
CA SER A 269 -5.26 40.83 -11.91
C SER A 269 -4.29 41.14 -13.05
N TYR A 270 -3.53 40.16 -13.55
CA TYR A 270 -2.61 40.36 -14.67
C TYR A 270 -3.33 40.63 -15.98
N ASP A 271 -4.42 39.91 -16.27
CA ASP A 271 -5.27 40.19 -17.45
C ASP A 271 -5.81 41.63 -17.41
N SER A 272 -6.26 42.09 -16.24
CA SER A 272 -6.70 43.48 -16.06
C SER A 272 -5.58 44.49 -16.30
N TYR A 273 -4.38 44.23 -15.77
CA TYR A 273 -3.20 45.08 -15.94
C TYR A 273 -2.76 45.15 -17.40
N ILE A 274 -2.51 44.02 -18.05
CA ILE A 274 -1.95 43.97 -19.42
C ILE A 274 -2.90 44.62 -20.44
N ASN A 275 -4.21 44.46 -20.25
CA ASN A 275 -5.22 45.11 -21.08
C ASN A 275 -5.31 46.62 -20.83
N SER A 276 -5.17 47.07 -19.56
CA SER A 276 -5.10 48.50 -19.25
C SER A 276 -3.85 49.13 -19.87
N LEU A 277 -2.71 48.45 -19.78
CA LEU A 277 -1.44 48.92 -20.32
C LEU A 277 -1.49 49.09 -21.84
N GLU A 278 -2.01 48.10 -22.57
CA GLU A 278 -2.17 48.21 -24.03
C GLU A 278 -3.02 49.42 -24.42
N LYS A 279 -4.11 49.65 -23.69
CA LYS A 279 -5.02 50.77 -23.93
C LYS A 279 -4.32 52.11 -23.69
N SER A 280 -3.56 52.23 -22.61
CA SER A 280 -2.86 53.47 -22.26
C SER A 280 -1.76 53.82 -23.26
N ILE A 281 -0.98 52.82 -23.72
CA ILE A 281 0.04 53.03 -24.78
C ILE A 281 -0.62 53.47 -26.09
N LYS A 282 -1.71 52.82 -26.52
CA LYS A 282 -2.43 53.20 -27.75
C LYS A 282 -3.02 54.61 -27.66
N ASN A 283 -3.50 55.01 -26.49
CA ASN A 283 -3.99 56.37 -26.25
C ASN A 283 -2.85 57.40 -26.35
N GLU A 284 -1.68 57.11 -25.76
CA GLU A 284 -0.50 57.96 -25.87
C GLU A 284 -0.06 58.12 -27.33
N MET A 285 0.05 57.02 -28.09
CA MET A 285 0.38 57.06 -29.52
C MET A 285 -0.61 57.92 -30.32
N THR A 286 -1.92 57.72 -30.10
CA THR A 286 -2.97 58.51 -30.77
C THR A 286 -2.87 60.01 -30.45
N LEU A 287 -2.49 60.36 -29.21
CA LEU A 287 -2.32 61.74 -28.80
C LEU A 287 -1.06 62.37 -29.41
N GLN A 288 0.05 61.62 -29.47
CA GLN A 288 1.29 62.05 -30.11
C GLN A 288 1.07 62.35 -31.61
N GLU A 289 0.31 61.50 -32.32
CA GLU A 289 -0.06 61.71 -33.73
C GLU A 289 -0.90 62.97 -33.95
N LYS A 290 -1.88 63.22 -33.05
CA LYS A 290 -2.84 64.32 -33.19
C LYS A 290 -2.29 65.69 -32.81
N SER A 291 -1.38 65.77 -31.84
CA SER A 291 -1.00 67.04 -31.22
C SER A 291 0.37 67.59 -31.63
N LYS A 292 1.29 66.78 -32.19
CA LYS A 292 2.66 67.12 -32.63
C LYS A 292 3.57 67.91 -31.67
N LEU A 293 3.08 68.54 -30.61
CA LEU A 293 3.83 69.30 -29.61
C LEU A 293 2.97 69.47 -28.34
N THR A 294 3.58 69.14 -27.19
CA THR A 294 3.13 69.35 -25.79
C THR A 294 1.91 68.55 -25.31
N LEU A 295 2.19 67.37 -24.78
CA LEU A 295 1.30 66.64 -23.88
C LEU A 295 1.62 67.02 -22.44
N ASN A 296 0.86 67.95 -21.87
CA ASN A 296 0.76 68.04 -20.41
C ASN A 296 -0.08 66.83 -19.95
N ASN A 297 0.39 66.12 -18.92
CA ASN A 297 -0.30 65.02 -18.23
C ASN A 297 -0.34 63.64 -18.94
N ILE A 298 0.69 63.23 -19.69
CA ILE A 298 0.78 61.84 -20.21
C ILE A 298 0.64 60.81 -19.08
N ASP A 299 1.22 61.11 -17.91
CA ASP A 299 1.21 60.18 -16.78
C ASP A 299 -0.19 59.89 -16.23
N GLU A 300 -1.16 60.81 -16.39
CA GLU A 300 -2.56 60.57 -16.01
C GLU A 300 -3.20 59.44 -16.82
N LEU A 301 -2.70 59.16 -18.03
CA LEU A 301 -3.17 58.03 -18.85
C LEU A 301 -2.81 56.68 -18.22
N TYR A 302 -1.78 56.63 -17.37
CA TYR A 302 -1.23 55.40 -16.82
C TYR A 302 -1.54 55.18 -15.34
N THR A 303 -2.16 56.15 -14.64
CA THR A 303 -2.49 56.02 -13.21
C THR A 303 -3.25 54.71 -12.90
N ASP A 304 -4.37 54.46 -13.58
CA ASP A 304 -5.14 53.22 -13.40
C ASP A 304 -4.36 51.95 -13.82
N THR A 305 -3.48 52.07 -14.82
CA THR A 305 -2.62 50.97 -15.26
C THR A 305 -1.62 50.57 -14.16
N PHE A 306 -0.99 51.56 -13.52
CA PHE A 306 -0.01 51.30 -12.48
C PHE A 306 -0.67 50.88 -11.15
N ASP A 307 -1.87 51.39 -10.83
CA ASP A 307 -2.66 50.87 -9.72
C ASP A 307 -2.99 49.37 -9.90
N LYS A 308 -3.32 48.96 -11.14
CA LYS A 308 -3.56 47.54 -11.48
C LYS A 308 -2.28 46.70 -11.44
N TYR A 309 -1.14 47.27 -11.80
CA TYR A 309 0.16 46.61 -11.67
C TYR A 309 0.49 46.35 -10.19
N ASP A 310 0.32 47.34 -9.32
CA ASP A 310 0.54 47.19 -7.87
C ASP A 310 -0.41 46.16 -7.25
N TYR A 311 -1.66 46.11 -7.72
CA TYR A 311 -2.60 45.06 -7.32
C TYR A 311 -2.13 43.67 -7.79
N PHE A 312 -1.68 43.53 -9.04
CA PHE A 312 -1.09 42.28 -9.53
C PHE A 312 0.10 41.82 -8.68
N LEU A 313 1.02 42.72 -8.30
CA LEU A 313 2.14 42.38 -7.42
C LEU A 313 1.65 41.89 -6.04
N SER A 314 0.60 42.52 -5.51
CA SER A 314 -0.02 42.09 -4.25
C SER A 314 -0.62 40.69 -4.36
N CYS A 315 -1.27 40.35 -5.48
CA CYS A 315 -1.78 39.02 -5.76
C CYS A 315 -0.65 37.98 -5.92
N PHE A 316 0.47 38.36 -6.54
CA PHE A 316 1.67 37.53 -6.63
C PHE A 316 2.20 37.16 -5.24
N ASP A 317 2.35 38.14 -4.35
CA ASP A 317 2.79 37.91 -2.97
C ASP A 317 1.79 37.04 -2.19
N ASN A 318 0.49 37.21 -2.44
CA ASN A 318 -0.54 36.39 -1.82
C ASN A 318 -0.42 34.92 -2.27
N LEU A 319 -0.29 34.66 -3.57
CA LEU A 319 -0.08 33.31 -4.10
C LEU A 319 1.19 32.67 -3.50
N GLN A 320 2.28 33.43 -3.40
CA GLN A 320 3.51 32.93 -2.76
C GLN A 320 3.26 32.51 -1.29
N LYS A 321 2.51 33.31 -0.53
CA LYS A 321 2.17 33.01 0.87
C LYS A 321 1.26 31.79 1.00
N THR A 322 0.26 31.64 0.13
CA THR A 322 -0.65 30.49 0.17
C THR A 322 0.07 29.20 -0.20
N ILE A 323 0.96 29.21 -1.20
CA ILE A 323 1.83 28.07 -1.55
C ILE A 323 2.71 27.64 -0.38
N LEU A 324 3.35 28.61 0.30
CA LEU A 324 4.17 28.32 1.48
C LEU A 324 3.33 27.73 2.61
N SER A 325 2.11 28.23 2.81
CA SER A 325 1.20 27.73 3.84
C SER A 325 0.69 26.32 3.53
N TYR A 326 0.52 25.98 2.24
CA TYR A 326 0.09 24.65 1.80
C TYR A 326 1.18 23.58 1.94
N LYS A 327 2.45 23.99 1.90
CA LYS A 327 3.61 23.11 2.06
C LYS A 327 3.75 22.53 3.48
N TYR A 328 3.21 23.21 4.50
CA TYR A 328 3.37 22.90 5.93
C TYR A 328 2.04 22.53 6.59
#